data_AF-A0A9E3L395-F1
#
_entry.id   AF-A0A9E3L395-F1
#
_cell.length_a   1.000
_cell.length_b   1.000
_cell.length_c   1.000
_cell.angle_alpha   90.00
_cell.angle_beta   90.00
_cell.angle_gamma   90.00
#
_symmetry.space_group_name_H-M   'P 1'
#
loop_
_entity.id
_entity.type
_entity.pdbx_description
1 polymer ?
#
loop_
_entity_poly.entity_id
_entity_poly.type
_entity_poly.pdbx_seq_one_letter_code
_entity_poly.pdbx_strand_id
1 'polypeptide(L)' 'MKTHRTPTLEERIKQLRIEIDTVIDARVETVAKDSPGVPKGVIRNLLTAKAPSCPCAQYLELQAKE' A
#
# COMPACT_ATOMS: atom_id res chain seq x y z
N MET A 1 -30.55 -16.20 -11.50
CA MET A 1 -29.56 -15.50 -12.34
C MET A 1 -28.83 -14.51 -11.45
N LYS A 2 -27.55 -14.71 -11.13
CA LYS A 2 -26.81 -13.76 -10.28
C LYS A 2 -26.41 -12.58 -11.17
N THR A 3 -27.04 -11.43 -10.96
CA THR A 3 -26.67 -10.18 -11.63
C THR A 3 -25.32 -9.75 -11.09
N HIS A 4 -24.27 -9.91 -11.88
CA HIS A 4 -22.98 -9.27 -11.58
C HIS A 4 -23.18 -7.76 -11.75
N ARG A 5 -23.34 -7.05 -10.63
CA ARG A 5 -23.36 -5.59 -10.63
C ARG A 5 -21.95 -5.10 -10.95
N THR A 6 -21.82 -4.23 -11.95
CA THR A 6 -20.57 -3.50 -12.19
C THR A 6 -20.29 -2.61 -10.98
N PRO A 7 -19.09 -2.72 -10.36
CA PRO A 7 -18.77 -1.92 -9.19
C PRO A 7 -18.69 -0.42 -9.56
N THR A 8 -19.12 0.43 -8.64
CA THR A 8 -19.04 1.89 -8.82
C THR A 8 -17.60 2.36 -8.81
N LEU A 9 -17.37 3.61 -9.22
CA LEU A 9 -16.04 4.20 -9.18
C LEU A 9 -15.50 4.25 -7.73
N GLU A 10 -16.33 4.58 -6.75
CA GLU A 10 -15.98 4.64 -5.33
C GLU A 10 -15.58 3.26 -4.80
N GLU A 11 -16.32 2.22 -5.16
CA GLU A 11 -15.98 0.83 -4.79
C GLU A 11 -14.64 0.41 -5.37
N ARG A 12 -14.40 0.75 -6.64
CA ARG A 12 -13.11 0.49 -7.32
C ARG A 12 -11.97 1.25 -6.67
N ILE A 13 -12.16 2.53 -6.32
CA ILE A 13 -11.15 3.33 -5.62
C ILE A 13 -10.85 2.74 -4.24
N LYS A 14 -11.88 2.32 -3.50
CA LYS A 14 -11.71 1.69 -2.19
C LYS A 14 -10.91 0.39 -2.31
N GLN A 15 -11.27 -0.44 -3.27
CA GLN A 15 -10.58 -1.70 -3.54
C GLN A 15 -9.11 -1.48 -3.91
N LEU A 16 -8.84 -0.53 -4.81
CA LEU A 16 -7.48 -0.15 -5.19
C LEU A 16 -6.65 0.31 -3.99
N ARG A 17 -7.22 1.11 -3.08
CA ARG A 17 -6.53 1.57 -1.87
C ARG A 17 -6.16 0.41 -0.95
N ILE A 18 -7.05 -0.58 -0.79
CA ILE A 18 -6.78 -1.79 0.00
C ILE A 18 -5.63 -2.59 -0.62
N GLU A 19 -5.63 -2.74 -1.93
CA GLU A 19 -4.56 -3.44 -2.65
C GLU A 19 -3.20 -2.74 -2.45
N ILE A 20 -3.18 -1.41 -2.56
CA ILE A 20 -1.99 -0.60 -2.30
C ILE A 20 -1.50 -0.77 -0.86
N ASP A 21 -2.40 -0.69 0.12
CA ASP A 21 -2.04 -0.87 1.53
C ASP A 21 -1.46 -2.26 1.78
N THR A 22 -2.00 -3.29 1.13
CA THR A 22 -1.48 -4.67 1.21
C THR A 22 -0.05 -4.78 0.67
N VAL A 23 0.26 -4.10 -0.45
CA VAL A 23 1.63 -4.04 -0.99
C VAL A 23 2.58 -3.33 -0.02
N ILE A 24 2.14 -2.21 0.56
CA ILE A 24 2.93 -1.46 1.54
C ILE A 24 3.18 -2.33 2.78
N ASP A 25 2.16 -3.00 3.30
CA ASP A 25 2.27 -3.89 4.46
C ASP A 25 3.23 -5.05 4.21
N ALA A 26 3.14 -5.70 3.05
CA ALA A 26 4.07 -6.75 2.66
C ALA A 26 5.52 -6.24 2.63
N ARG A 27 5.75 -5.01 2.13
CA ARG A 27 7.08 -4.40 2.15
C ARG A 27 7.55 -4.09 3.57
N VAL A 28 6.67 -3.59 4.44
CA VAL A 28 6.98 -3.35 5.86
C VAL A 28 7.42 -4.63 6.54
N GLU A 29 6.72 -5.74 6.33
CA GLU A 29 7.10 -7.04 6.89
C GLU A 29 8.47 -7.52 6.41
N THR A 30 8.76 -7.35 5.11
CA THR A 30 10.08 -7.69 4.55
C THR A 30 11.19 -6.88 5.20
N VAL A 31 11.05 -5.54 5.23
CA VAL A 31 12.08 -4.67 5.82
C VAL A 31 12.24 -4.90 7.34
N ALA A 32 11.15 -5.21 8.04
CA ALA A 32 11.19 -5.48 9.48
C ALA A 32 12.02 -6.73 9.83
N LYS A 33 12.06 -7.75 8.97
CA LYS A 33 12.93 -8.93 9.16
C LYS A 33 14.42 -8.55 9.16
N ASP A 34 14.79 -7.58 8.34
CA ASP A 34 16.17 -7.12 8.19
C ASP A 34 16.54 -6.00 9.16
N SER A 35 15.56 -5.45 9.89
CA SER A 35 15.71 -4.27 10.77
C SER A 35 15.23 -4.54 12.20
N PRO A 36 15.91 -5.43 12.97
CA PRO A 36 15.48 -5.77 14.32
C PRO A 36 15.46 -4.55 15.24
N GLY A 37 14.37 -4.39 15.99
CA GLY A 37 14.18 -3.28 16.94
C GLY A 37 13.55 -2.02 16.34
N VAL A 38 13.37 -1.94 15.01
CA VAL A 38 12.66 -0.82 14.39
C VAL A 38 11.15 -1.09 14.37
N PRO A 39 10.29 -0.19 14.91
CA PRO A 39 8.85 -0.39 14.86
C PRO A 39 8.31 -0.36 13.44
N LYS A 40 7.37 -1.27 13.12
CA LYS A 40 6.71 -1.35 11.81
C LYS A 40 6.05 -0.04 11.36
N GLY A 41 5.49 0.72 12.30
CA GLY A 41 4.93 2.05 12.00
C GLY A 41 5.97 3.05 11.49
N VAL A 42 7.20 3.00 12.04
CA VAL A 42 8.31 3.84 11.56
C VAL A 42 8.73 3.41 10.16
N ILE A 43 8.84 2.09 9.92
CA ILE A 43 9.16 1.54 8.58
C ILE A 43 8.10 1.98 7.55
N ARG A 44 6.81 1.86 7.87
CA ARG A 44 5.71 2.31 6.99
C ARG A 44 5.84 3.80 6.67
N ASN A 45 6.09 4.63 7.69
CA ASN A 45 6.24 6.07 7.51
C ASN A 45 7.42 6.39 6.56
N LEU A 46 8.55 5.72 6.72
CA LEU A 46 9.72 5.92 5.86
C LEU A 46 9.46 5.46 4.42
N LEU A 47 8.78 4.32 4.23
CA LEU A 47 8.43 3.81 2.90
C LEU A 47 7.50 4.76 2.14
N THR A 48 6.59 5.42 2.85
CA THR A 48 5.55 6.29 2.27
C THR A 48 5.89 7.78 2.29
N ALA A 49 7.02 8.18 2.90
CA ALA A 49 7.40 9.57 3.14
C ALA A 49 7.53 10.42 1.86
N LYS A 50 7.89 9.82 0.72
CA LYS A 50 8.05 10.54 -0.55
C LYS A 50 6.72 11.01 -1.16
N ALA A 51 5.63 10.34 -0.82
CA ALA A 51 4.30 10.63 -1.35
C ALA A 51 3.26 10.60 -0.21
N PRO A 52 3.34 11.53 0.74
CA PRO A 52 2.40 11.53 1.86
C PRO A 52 0.97 11.71 1.35
N SER A 53 0.03 10.98 1.96
CA SER A 53 -1.41 11.11 1.70
C SER A 53 -1.90 10.73 0.29
N CYS A 54 -1.03 10.23 -0.60
CA CYS A 54 -1.43 9.75 -1.92
C CYS A 54 -1.06 8.27 -2.10
N PRO A 55 -2.00 7.33 -1.84
CA PRO A 55 -1.73 5.89 -1.94
C PRO A 55 -1.21 5.48 -3.32
N CYS A 56 -1.77 6.02 -4.40
CA CYS A 56 -1.34 5.69 -5.76
C CYS A 56 0.13 6.07 -5.99
N ALA A 57 0.52 7.28 -5.56
CA ALA A 57 1.91 7.72 -5.71
C ALA A 57 2.86 6.95 -4.76
N GLN A 58 2.41 6.55 -3.57
CA GLN A 58 3.19 5.69 -2.67
C GLN A 58 3.51 4.35 -3.34
N TYR A 59 2.52 3.73 -3.97
CA TYR A 59 2.73 2.49 -4.72
C TYR A 59 3.73 2.69 -5.86
N LEU A 60 3.55 3.72 -6.70
CA LEU A 60 4.45 3.99 -7.82
C LEU A 60 5.89 4.26 -7.36
N GLU A 61 6.08 5.02 -6.29
CA GLU A 61 7.39 5.29 -5.69
C GLU A 61 8.06 4.02 -5.11
N LEU A 62 7.27 3.05 -4.66
CA LEU A 62 7.79 1.77 -4.19
C LEU A 62 8.20 0.87 -5.35
N GLN A 63 7.39 0.82 -6.42
CA GLN A 63 7.68 0.03 -7.61
C GLN A 63 8.85 0.58 -8.42
N ALA A 64 9.04 1.90 -8.45
CA ALA A 64 10.17 2.53 -9.16
C ALA A 64 11.54 2.25 -8.54
N LYS A 65 11.59 1.66 -7.33
CA LYS A 65 12.81 1.34 -6.58
C LYS A 65 13.16 -0.16 -6.61
N GLU A 66 12.36 -0.98 -7.29
CA GLU A 66 12.68 -2.38 -7.61
C GLU A 66 13.40 -2.48 -8.95
#